data_AF-A0A535CD34-F1
#
_entry.id   AF-A0A535CD34-F1
#
_cell.length_a   1.000
_cell.length_b   1.000
_cell.length_c   1.000
_cell.angle_alpha   90.00
_cell.angle_beta   90.00
_cell.angle_gamma   90.00
#
_symmetry.space_group_name_H-M   'P 1'
#
loop_
_entity.id
_entity.type
_entity.pdbx_description
1 polymer ?
#
loop_
_entity_poly.entity_id
_entity_poly.type
_entity_poly.pdbx_seq_one_letter_code
_entity_poly.pdbx_strand_id
1 'polypeptide(L)'
;MPDRIRATFIALVSLSAAFAAPLAVRAATPPKVVIIVGPTGSVTSSYRSQGDQIAATAAADGATVVKVYSPNATWAKVKAAVNGANIVIYLGHGNGYPNPYTTTFYGDRTDGWGLNRTTTNGDGDNWSTTMAYCGEKALTGTLTSTDGSVQRTYCAGGPITPAAGWVMVYANACYAPGASEPGTTPATATQALQRASYYSRKVLNPLGASGYFATDHGVAPLVHDLLTKSGSTYGAIYAAHVPSGVTVTDNAHLFISGDRVKLGRRTTDPYYTYAFAGNPAQTFGLGVSSGNETPPAVVSRSPLPGSTGQTMTPAVTVRFSESVTGVGTNTMVLRKGSTIVPATVTYTGSTLTAVLRPVRPLAPATTYSMALSGSIRDASGNSLAWTTWSFTTTRTETYSPTRSLSFAAGTYTGYRFSSTGTVLSRHSYTLARSSSAPTSKRSAVTGQTGGWYYVTSGVWAGYWMREATSITLH
;
A
#
# COMPACT_ATOMS: atom_id res chain seq x y z
N MET A 1 14.14 71.82 44.27
CA MET A 1 14.24 71.56 42.82
C MET A 1 15.71 71.35 42.49
N PRO A 2 16.14 70.37 41.67
CA PRO A 2 15.46 69.21 41.10
C PRO A 2 16.11 67.84 41.49
N ASP A 3 15.50 66.78 40.98
CA ASP A 3 15.80 65.35 41.06
C ASP A 3 17.26 64.89 40.94
N ARG A 4 17.62 63.85 41.73
CA ARG A 4 18.55 62.79 41.30
C ARG A 4 18.19 61.41 41.88
N ILE A 5 17.61 60.63 40.99
CA ILE A 5 17.57 59.17 40.83
C ILE A 5 18.66 58.39 41.58
N ARG A 6 18.27 57.36 42.34
CA ARG A 6 19.03 56.11 42.50
C ARG A 6 18.08 54.91 42.41
N ALA A 7 18.27 54.13 41.36
CA ALA A 7 17.57 52.88 41.09
C ALA A 7 18.14 51.75 41.97
N THR A 8 17.25 50.96 42.57
CA THR A 8 17.59 49.68 43.21
C THR A 8 16.97 48.56 42.38
N PHE A 9 17.81 47.69 41.82
CA PHE A 9 17.42 46.48 41.12
C PHE A 9 16.83 45.47 42.11
N ILE A 10 15.57 45.06 41.91
CA ILE A 10 14.99 43.85 42.50
C ILE A 10 14.74 42.87 41.35
N ALA A 11 15.50 41.77 41.35
CA ALA A 11 15.30 40.68 40.43
C ALA A 11 14.09 39.84 40.89
N LEU A 12 13.00 39.87 40.12
CA LEU A 12 11.91 38.91 40.26
C LEU A 12 12.27 37.62 39.53
N VAL A 13 12.50 36.53 40.27
CA VAL A 13 12.51 35.17 39.73
C VAL A 13 11.07 34.68 39.71
N SER A 14 10.44 34.69 38.53
CA SER A 14 9.13 34.08 38.30
C SER A 14 9.29 32.57 38.06
N LEU A 15 8.95 31.78 39.07
CA LEU A 15 8.87 30.32 38.99
C LEU A 15 7.51 29.91 38.40
N SER A 16 7.44 29.75 37.08
CA SER A 16 6.26 29.20 36.40
C SER A 16 6.25 27.67 36.53
N ALA A 17 5.48 27.15 37.49
CA ALA A 17 5.15 25.73 37.59
C ALA A 17 4.17 25.35 36.46
N ALA A 18 4.67 24.65 35.44
CA ALA A 18 3.82 24.03 34.43
C ALA A 18 3.16 22.78 35.04
N PHE A 19 1.87 22.88 35.36
CA PHE A 19 1.05 21.69 35.58
C PHE A 19 0.96 20.91 34.26
N ALA A 20 1.72 19.82 34.15
CA ALA A 20 1.48 18.82 33.12
C ALA A 20 0.12 18.17 33.42
N ALA A 21 -0.92 18.59 32.68
CA ALA A 21 -2.15 17.82 32.63
C ALA A 21 -1.78 16.39 32.17
N PRO A 22 -2.27 15.33 32.83
CA PRO A 22 -2.02 13.97 32.35
C PRO A 22 -2.58 13.88 30.94
N LEU A 23 -1.72 13.49 29.99
CA LEU A 23 -2.14 13.09 28.65
C LEU A 23 -3.26 12.07 28.84
N ALA A 24 -4.48 12.42 28.43
CA ALA A 24 -5.55 11.45 28.31
C ALA A 24 -5.06 10.37 27.35
N VAL A 25 -4.66 9.22 27.90
CA VAL A 25 -4.44 8.00 27.12
C VAL A 25 -5.77 7.73 26.43
N ARG A 26 -5.87 8.01 25.12
CA ARG A 26 -6.98 7.52 24.32
C ARG A 26 -7.00 6.01 24.54
N ALA A 27 -8.06 5.50 25.17
CA ALA A 27 -8.27 4.06 25.26
C ALA A 27 -8.16 3.49 23.84
N ALA A 28 -7.27 2.51 23.65
CA ALA A 28 -7.13 1.82 22.37
C ALA A 28 -8.50 1.25 21.99
N THR A 29 -8.92 1.43 20.74
CA THR A 29 -10.16 0.83 20.25
C THR A 29 -10.09 -0.68 20.48
N PRO A 30 -11.09 -1.29 21.15
CA PRO A 30 -11.13 -2.73 21.36
C PRO A 30 -10.93 -3.51 20.06
N PRO A 31 -10.13 -4.59 20.07
CA PRO A 31 -9.95 -5.42 18.88
C PRO A 31 -11.31 -5.99 18.44
N LYS A 32 -11.58 -6.01 17.15
CA LYS A 32 -12.80 -6.55 16.58
C LYS A 32 -12.59 -8.00 16.16
N VAL A 33 -13.39 -8.92 16.71
CA VAL A 33 -13.38 -10.35 16.37
C VAL A 33 -14.68 -10.70 15.65
N VAL A 34 -14.57 -11.30 14.47
CA VAL A 34 -15.72 -11.72 13.66
C VAL A 34 -15.74 -13.23 13.58
N ILE A 35 -16.89 -13.82 13.91
CA ILE A 35 -17.08 -15.27 13.91
C ILE A 35 -18.17 -15.60 12.90
N ILE A 36 -17.79 -16.38 11.89
CA ILE A 36 -18.65 -16.81 10.79
C ILE A 36 -18.95 -18.29 10.98
N VAL A 37 -20.22 -18.65 10.98
CA VAL A 37 -20.66 -20.06 10.96
C VAL A 37 -21.46 -20.30 9.69
N GLY A 38 -20.91 -21.04 8.74
CA GLY A 38 -21.57 -21.44 7.50
C GLY A 38 -22.61 -22.55 7.71
N PRO A 39 -23.50 -22.80 6.73
CA PRO A 39 -24.45 -23.91 6.79
C PRO A 39 -23.72 -25.25 6.59
N THR A 40 -23.89 -26.17 7.53
CA THR A 40 -23.35 -27.55 7.47
C THR A 40 -24.39 -28.58 7.91
N GLY A 41 -25.67 -28.30 7.65
CA GLY A 41 -26.77 -29.21 7.92
C GLY A 41 -26.89 -29.52 9.41
N SER A 42 -26.90 -30.81 9.74
CA SER A 42 -27.09 -31.30 11.12
C SER A 42 -25.97 -30.86 12.08
N VAL A 43 -24.78 -30.52 11.58
CA VAL A 43 -23.63 -30.11 12.42
C VAL A 43 -23.67 -28.61 12.75
N THR A 44 -24.50 -27.82 12.07
CA THR A 44 -24.49 -26.34 12.18
C THR A 44 -24.76 -25.86 13.61
N SER A 45 -25.63 -26.54 14.36
CA SER A 45 -25.90 -26.22 15.76
C SER A 45 -24.66 -26.38 16.65
N SER A 46 -23.84 -27.41 16.41
CA SER A 46 -22.57 -27.62 17.11
C SER A 46 -21.58 -26.50 16.81
N TYR A 47 -21.45 -26.09 15.54
CA TYR A 47 -20.57 -24.98 15.16
C TYR A 47 -21.05 -23.63 15.71
N ARG A 48 -22.36 -23.40 15.85
CA ARG A 48 -22.88 -22.23 16.57
C ARG A 48 -22.48 -22.24 18.04
N SER A 49 -22.63 -23.38 18.72
CA SER A 49 -22.19 -23.51 20.13
C SER A 49 -20.69 -23.27 20.30
N GLN A 50 -19.86 -23.80 19.39
CA GLN A 50 -18.42 -23.51 19.39
C GLN A 50 -18.15 -22.02 19.12
N GLY A 51 -18.85 -21.43 18.16
CA GLY A 51 -18.82 -19.99 17.91
C GLY A 51 -19.17 -19.16 19.15
N ASP A 52 -20.17 -19.58 19.93
CA ASP A 52 -20.58 -18.91 21.16
C ASP A 52 -19.50 -19.00 22.26
N GLN A 53 -18.79 -20.13 22.36
CA GLN A 53 -17.64 -20.27 23.26
C GLN A 53 -16.49 -19.34 22.88
N ILE A 54 -16.19 -19.26 21.57
CA ILE A 54 -15.17 -18.35 21.03
C ILE A 54 -15.55 -16.90 21.30
N ALA A 55 -16.82 -16.55 21.09
CA ALA A 55 -17.34 -15.21 21.34
C ALA A 55 -17.25 -14.82 22.81
N ALA A 56 -17.62 -15.74 23.72
CA ALA A 56 -17.51 -15.50 25.15
C ALA A 56 -16.05 -15.28 25.57
N THR A 57 -15.13 -16.07 25.03
CA THR A 57 -13.68 -15.92 25.28
C THR A 57 -13.17 -14.58 24.78
N ALA A 58 -13.42 -14.25 23.51
CA ALA A 58 -12.96 -12.99 22.93
C ALA A 58 -13.55 -11.76 23.64
N ALA A 59 -14.83 -11.80 24.03
CA ALA A 59 -15.47 -10.73 24.78
C ALA A 59 -14.86 -10.58 26.19
N ALA A 60 -14.54 -11.70 26.86
CA ALA A 60 -13.86 -11.67 28.16
C ALA A 60 -12.45 -11.07 28.05
N ASP A 61 -11.77 -11.26 26.92
CA ASP A 61 -10.46 -10.67 26.60
C ASP A 61 -10.56 -9.22 26.06
N GLY A 62 -11.74 -8.60 26.15
CA GLY A 62 -11.95 -7.20 25.82
C GLY A 62 -12.16 -6.91 24.34
N ALA A 63 -12.44 -7.92 23.50
CA ALA A 63 -12.76 -7.70 22.08
C ALA A 63 -14.22 -7.31 21.85
N THR A 64 -14.46 -6.51 20.81
CA THR A 64 -15.81 -6.35 20.23
C THR A 64 -16.11 -7.53 19.32
N VAL A 65 -17.13 -8.32 19.64
CA VAL A 65 -17.46 -9.54 18.89
C VAL A 65 -18.65 -9.33 17.95
N VAL A 66 -18.52 -9.79 16.70
CA VAL A 66 -19.60 -9.85 15.72
C VAL A 66 -19.83 -11.29 15.28
N LYS A 67 -21.04 -11.79 15.48
CA LYS A 67 -21.46 -13.14 15.08
C LYS A 67 -22.25 -13.08 13.78
N VAL A 68 -21.87 -13.89 12.80
CA VAL A 68 -22.60 -14.05 11.54
C VAL A 68 -22.81 -15.55 11.29
N TYR A 69 -23.89 -16.09 11.83
CA TYR A 69 -24.15 -17.53 11.83
C TYR A 69 -25.27 -17.89 10.86
N SER A 70 -25.16 -19.05 10.21
CA SER A 70 -26.24 -19.71 9.50
C SER A 70 -27.49 -19.81 10.41
N PRO A 71 -28.70 -19.50 9.89
CA PRO A 71 -29.05 -19.31 8.47
C PRO A 71 -28.73 -17.93 7.89
N ASN A 72 -28.16 -17.03 8.69
CA ASN A 72 -27.92 -15.63 8.31
C ASN A 72 -26.53 -15.37 7.74
N ALA A 73 -25.68 -16.39 7.56
CA ALA A 73 -24.32 -16.23 7.06
C ALA A 73 -24.29 -16.08 5.53
N THR A 74 -24.92 -15.02 5.02
CA THR A 74 -24.83 -14.64 3.62
C THR A 74 -23.56 -13.83 3.36
N TRP A 75 -23.04 -13.87 2.13
CA TRP A 75 -21.86 -13.10 1.74
C TRP A 75 -21.97 -11.61 2.08
N ALA A 76 -23.12 -10.98 1.81
CA ALA A 76 -23.31 -9.56 2.10
C ALA A 76 -23.16 -9.25 3.61
N LYS A 77 -23.76 -10.09 4.48
CA LYS A 77 -23.67 -9.94 5.93
C LYS A 77 -22.26 -10.23 6.45
N VAL A 78 -21.64 -11.30 5.95
CA VAL A 78 -20.26 -11.66 6.30
C VAL A 78 -19.30 -10.56 5.89
N LYS A 79 -19.35 -10.10 4.65
CA LYS A 79 -18.50 -9.03 4.12
C LYS A 79 -18.64 -7.74 4.94
N ALA A 80 -19.86 -7.34 5.31
CA ALA A 80 -20.08 -6.17 6.15
C ALA A 80 -19.48 -6.36 7.55
N ALA A 81 -19.63 -7.55 8.14
CA ALA A 81 -19.10 -7.86 9.46
C ALA A 81 -17.57 -7.85 9.50
N VAL A 82 -16.90 -8.44 8.50
CA VAL A 82 -15.42 -8.52 8.46
C VAL A 82 -14.73 -7.19 8.26
N ASN A 83 -15.44 -6.14 7.84
CA ASN A 83 -14.85 -4.80 7.69
C ASN A 83 -14.20 -4.32 8.99
N GLY A 84 -12.90 -4.04 8.97
CA GLY A 84 -12.11 -3.64 10.13
C GLY A 84 -11.93 -4.70 11.21
N ALA A 85 -12.15 -5.99 10.91
CA ALA A 85 -11.92 -7.07 11.86
C ALA A 85 -10.42 -7.33 12.07
N ASN A 86 -9.98 -7.47 13.31
CA ASN A 86 -8.62 -7.86 13.68
C ASN A 86 -8.42 -9.38 13.63
N ILE A 87 -9.47 -10.15 13.97
CA ILE A 87 -9.49 -11.61 13.82
C ILE A 87 -10.77 -11.99 13.09
N VAL A 88 -10.65 -12.80 12.05
CA VAL A 88 -11.78 -13.42 11.36
C VAL A 88 -11.69 -14.92 11.54
N ILE A 89 -12.77 -15.51 12.06
CA ILE A 89 -12.86 -16.92 12.40
C ILE A 89 -13.98 -17.52 11.57
N TYR A 90 -13.70 -18.62 10.87
CA TYR A 90 -14.70 -19.32 10.06
C TYR A 90 -14.85 -20.77 10.51
N LEU A 91 -16.10 -21.16 10.77
CA LEU A 91 -16.54 -22.53 11.02
C LEU A 91 -17.52 -22.95 9.93
N GLY A 92 -17.25 -24.05 9.24
CA GLY A 92 -18.13 -24.53 8.19
C GLY A 92 -17.44 -25.43 7.19
N HIS A 93 -18.07 -25.67 6.05
CA HIS A 93 -17.46 -26.44 4.97
C HIS A 93 -16.22 -25.74 4.42
N GLY A 94 -15.18 -26.53 4.19
CA GLY A 94 -14.02 -26.11 3.41
C GLY A 94 -14.08 -26.69 2.00
N ASN A 95 -13.65 -25.91 1.01
CA ASN A 95 -13.47 -26.37 -0.36
C ASN A 95 -12.07 -25.96 -0.82
N GLY A 96 -11.06 -26.81 -0.59
CA GLY A 96 -9.67 -26.48 -0.87
C GLY A 96 -9.18 -26.88 -2.25
N TYR A 97 -7.99 -26.42 -2.64
CA TYR A 97 -7.25 -26.99 -3.75
C TYR A 97 -5.85 -27.48 -3.32
N PRO A 98 -5.41 -28.69 -3.74
CA PRO A 98 -6.16 -29.69 -4.50
C PRO A 98 -7.24 -30.41 -3.67
N ASN A 99 -8.30 -30.89 -4.33
CA ASN A 99 -9.37 -31.71 -3.73
C ASN A 99 -9.67 -32.96 -4.60
N PRO A 100 -10.37 -33.99 -4.10
CA PRO A 100 -10.61 -35.22 -4.85
C PRO A 100 -11.69 -35.08 -5.95
N TYR A 101 -12.42 -33.97 -5.98
CA TYR A 101 -13.54 -33.76 -6.89
C TYR A 101 -13.12 -33.20 -8.24
N THR A 102 -12.02 -32.47 -8.29
CA THR A 102 -11.50 -31.89 -9.53
C THR A 102 -10.00 -31.63 -9.46
N THR A 103 -9.33 -31.81 -10.60
CA THR A 103 -7.92 -31.44 -10.79
C THR A 103 -7.75 -29.96 -11.19
N THR A 104 -8.83 -29.30 -11.58
CA THR A 104 -8.84 -27.89 -12.01
C THR A 104 -8.98 -26.96 -10.82
N PHE A 105 -8.11 -25.95 -10.73
CA PHE A 105 -8.22 -24.89 -9.75
C PHE A 105 -9.35 -23.92 -10.14
N TYR A 106 -10.34 -23.75 -9.26
CA TYR A 106 -11.47 -22.85 -9.45
C TYR A 106 -11.45 -21.75 -8.37
N GLY A 107 -10.63 -20.72 -8.57
CA GLY A 107 -10.47 -19.64 -7.58
C GLY A 107 -11.73 -18.83 -7.27
N ASP A 108 -12.82 -18.99 -8.03
CA ASP A 108 -14.12 -18.41 -7.69
C ASP A 108 -14.81 -19.12 -6.50
N ARG A 109 -14.47 -20.39 -6.25
CA ARG A 109 -15.14 -21.24 -5.27
C ARG A 109 -14.21 -22.04 -4.35
N THR A 110 -12.91 -22.13 -4.63
CA THR A 110 -11.95 -22.80 -3.74
C THR A 110 -11.27 -21.83 -2.79
N ASP A 111 -10.80 -22.35 -1.67
CA ASP A 111 -9.91 -21.69 -0.72
C ASP A 111 -10.54 -20.43 -0.08
N GLY A 112 -11.80 -20.56 0.34
CA GLY A 112 -12.59 -19.49 0.97
C GLY A 112 -13.70 -20.02 1.88
N TRP A 113 -14.91 -19.47 1.80
CA TRP A 113 -16.01 -19.74 2.75
C TRP A 113 -17.24 -20.33 2.08
N GLY A 114 -17.86 -21.35 2.70
CA GLY A 114 -19.18 -21.86 2.35
C GLY A 114 -20.27 -21.10 3.10
N LEU A 115 -21.10 -20.35 2.37
CA LEU A 115 -22.04 -19.38 2.94
C LEU A 115 -23.47 -19.61 2.44
N ASN A 116 -24.47 -19.21 3.24
CA ASN A 116 -25.88 -19.27 2.83
C ASN A 116 -26.11 -18.38 1.60
N ARG A 117 -26.86 -18.87 0.61
CA ARG A 117 -27.28 -18.03 -0.53
C ARG A 117 -28.32 -16.99 -0.12
N THR A 118 -29.21 -17.37 0.79
CA THR A 118 -30.30 -16.53 1.32
C THR A 118 -30.48 -16.81 2.80
N THR A 119 -31.22 -15.94 3.49
CA THR A 119 -31.54 -16.12 4.92
C THR A 119 -32.75 -17.04 5.17
N THR A 120 -33.40 -17.53 4.11
CA THR A 120 -34.67 -18.29 4.19
C THR A 120 -34.48 -19.79 4.13
N ASN A 121 -33.32 -20.27 3.66
CA ASN A 121 -33.06 -21.69 3.41
C ASN A 121 -32.52 -22.44 4.62
N GLY A 122 -32.65 -21.86 5.83
CA GLY A 122 -32.17 -22.49 7.05
C GLY A 122 -30.67 -22.82 7.02
N ASP A 123 -30.33 -23.94 7.65
CA ASP A 123 -28.97 -24.50 7.71
C ASP A 123 -28.68 -25.46 6.53
N GLY A 124 -29.38 -25.28 5.40
CA GLY A 124 -29.36 -26.23 4.28
C GLY A 124 -27.96 -26.50 3.74
N ASP A 125 -27.58 -27.78 3.70
CA ASP A 125 -26.27 -28.28 3.32
C ASP A 125 -26.20 -28.80 1.88
N ASN A 126 -26.48 -27.93 0.91
CA ASN A 126 -26.43 -28.32 -0.50
C ASN A 126 -25.79 -27.22 -1.34
N TRP A 127 -24.58 -27.50 -1.83
CA TRP A 127 -23.78 -26.59 -2.65
C TRP A 127 -24.44 -26.19 -3.97
N SER A 128 -25.40 -26.97 -4.46
CA SER A 128 -26.13 -26.71 -5.70
C SER A 128 -27.37 -25.83 -5.49
N THR A 129 -27.98 -25.82 -4.30
CA THR A 129 -29.27 -25.14 -4.06
C THR A 129 -29.29 -24.15 -2.91
N THR A 130 -28.69 -24.45 -1.76
CA THR A 130 -28.88 -23.67 -0.51
C THR A 130 -27.68 -22.82 -0.13
N MET A 131 -26.46 -23.24 -0.49
CA MET A 131 -25.22 -22.52 -0.16
C MET A 131 -24.37 -22.22 -1.39
N ALA A 132 -23.42 -21.31 -1.23
CA ALA A 132 -22.41 -20.98 -2.22
C ALA A 132 -21.01 -21.01 -1.58
N TYR A 133 -20.07 -21.64 -2.27
CA TYR A 133 -18.65 -21.48 -1.94
C TYR A 133 -18.13 -20.18 -2.55
N CYS A 134 -17.74 -19.24 -1.69
CA CYS A 134 -17.13 -17.97 -2.03
C CYS A 134 -15.61 -18.12 -1.87
N GLY A 135 -14.92 -18.43 -2.97
CA GLY A 135 -13.48 -18.72 -2.98
C GLY A 135 -12.59 -17.47 -2.99
N GLU A 136 -11.30 -17.67 -3.25
CA GLU A 136 -10.28 -16.61 -3.26
C GLU A 136 -10.70 -15.34 -4.02
N LYS A 137 -11.27 -15.50 -5.23
CA LYS A 137 -11.69 -14.36 -6.06
C LYS A 137 -12.84 -13.58 -5.44
N ALA A 138 -13.71 -14.22 -4.66
CA ALA A 138 -14.74 -13.50 -3.91
C ALA A 138 -14.08 -12.69 -2.79
N LEU A 139 -13.17 -13.31 -2.02
CA LEU A 139 -12.43 -12.64 -0.95
C LEU A 139 -11.63 -11.43 -1.47
N THR A 140 -10.97 -11.56 -2.61
CA THR A 140 -10.19 -10.48 -3.25
C THR A 140 -11.02 -9.55 -4.13
N GLY A 141 -12.32 -9.80 -4.32
CA GLY A 141 -13.18 -8.98 -5.16
C GLY A 141 -12.84 -8.99 -6.65
N THR A 142 -12.27 -10.08 -7.15
CA THR A 142 -11.77 -10.24 -8.52
C THR A 142 -12.60 -11.24 -9.35
N LEU A 143 -13.87 -11.46 -8.99
CA LEU A 143 -14.79 -12.25 -9.79
C LEU A 143 -15.04 -11.57 -11.15
N THR A 144 -15.06 -12.36 -12.22
CA THR A 144 -15.31 -11.90 -13.60
C THR A 144 -16.55 -12.58 -14.19
N SER A 145 -16.93 -12.19 -15.41
CA SER A 145 -18.06 -12.79 -16.14
C SER A 145 -17.87 -14.28 -16.47
N THR A 146 -16.62 -14.77 -16.49
CA THR A 146 -16.29 -16.18 -16.80
C THR A 146 -16.36 -17.10 -15.58
N ASP A 147 -16.47 -16.55 -14.37
CA ASP A 147 -16.58 -17.33 -13.13
C ASP A 147 -17.99 -17.91 -12.95
N GLY A 148 -18.21 -18.84 -12.01
CA GLY A 148 -19.49 -19.52 -11.82
C GLY A 148 -20.67 -18.57 -11.55
N SER A 149 -21.83 -18.82 -12.18
CA SER A 149 -23.01 -17.96 -12.02
C SER A 149 -23.49 -17.85 -10.57
N VAL A 150 -23.38 -18.94 -9.79
CA VAL A 150 -23.67 -18.95 -8.36
C VAL A 150 -22.74 -17.99 -7.61
N GLN A 151 -21.43 -18.07 -7.85
CA GLN A 151 -20.43 -17.18 -7.22
C GLN A 151 -20.68 -15.72 -7.59
N ARG A 152 -20.93 -15.42 -8.86
CA ARG A 152 -21.24 -14.05 -9.30
C ARG A 152 -22.53 -13.50 -8.68
N THR A 153 -23.51 -14.36 -8.42
CA THR A 153 -24.80 -13.95 -7.85
C THR A 153 -24.71 -13.75 -6.33
N TYR A 154 -24.05 -14.67 -5.64
CA TYR A 154 -24.11 -14.75 -4.17
C TYR A 154 -22.81 -14.37 -3.46
N CYS A 155 -21.69 -14.20 -4.16
CA CYS A 155 -20.38 -13.90 -3.59
C CYS A 155 -19.72 -12.62 -4.18
N ALA A 156 -20.43 -11.85 -4.99
CA ALA A 156 -19.91 -10.63 -5.61
C ALA A 156 -20.00 -9.40 -4.67
N GLY A 157 -19.47 -8.27 -5.13
CA GLY A 157 -19.59 -6.99 -4.41
C GLY A 157 -18.26 -6.37 -3.96
N GLY A 158 -17.11 -6.87 -4.44
CA GLY A 158 -15.76 -6.36 -4.15
C GLY A 158 -15.05 -7.08 -2.98
N PRO A 159 -13.80 -6.73 -2.65
CA PRO A 159 -13.00 -7.46 -1.66
C PRO A 159 -13.55 -7.34 -0.24
N ILE A 160 -13.17 -8.27 0.63
CA ILE A 160 -13.27 -8.09 2.08
C ILE A 160 -12.27 -7.02 2.54
N THR A 161 -12.57 -6.31 3.63
CA THR A 161 -11.75 -5.20 4.12
C THR A 161 -11.46 -5.31 5.63
N PRO A 162 -10.84 -6.41 6.11
CA PRO A 162 -10.42 -6.53 7.49
C PRO A 162 -9.35 -5.48 7.88
N ALA A 163 -9.05 -5.38 9.18
CA ALA A 163 -8.04 -4.46 9.68
C ALA A 163 -6.64 -4.82 9.14
N ALA A 164 -5.74 -3.83 9.08
CA ALA A 164 -4.35 -4.10 8.70
C ALA A 164 -3.71 -5.12 9.66
N GLY A 165 -3.00 -6.11 9.10
CA GLY A 165 -2.34 -7.14 9.90
C GLY A 165 -3.31 -8.05 10.65
N TRP A 166 -4.55 -8.19 10.19
CA TRP A 166 -5.53 -9.13 10.76
C TRP A 166 -5.06 -10.59 10.75
N VAL A 167 -5.75 -11.45 11.50
CA VAL A 167 -5.49 -12.89 11.54
C VAL A 167 -6.70 -13.65 11.03
N MET A 168 -6.46 -14.63 10.15
CA MET A 168 -7.48 -15.58 9.71
C MET A 168 -7.37 -16.88 10.50
N VAL A 169 -8.50 -17.35 11.02
CA VAL A 169 -8.60 -18.64 11.73
C VAL A 169 -9.68 -19.50 11.09
N TYR A 170 -9.29 -20.62 10.49
CA TYR A 170 -10.21 -21.64 10.02
C TYR A 170 -10.39 -22.71 11.10
N ALA A 171 -11.62 -22.94 11.56
CA ALA A 171 -11.92 -23.97 12.56
C ALA A 171 -12.88 -25.02 11.97
N ASN A 172 -12.47 -26.29 12.00
CA ASN A 172 -13.19 -27.43 11.41
C ASN A 172 -13.54 -27.25 9.92
N ALA A 173 -12.74 -26.48 9.18
CA ALA A 173 -12.89 -26.34 7.74
C ALA A 173 -11.97 -27.36 7.04
N CYS A 174 -12.57 -28.35 6.39
CA CYS A 174 -11.83 -29.34 5.61
C CYS A 174 -10.83 -28.67 4.67
N TYR A 175 -9.70 -29.34 4.41
CA TYR A 175 -8.60 -28.87 3.57
C TYR A 175 -7.78 -27.68 4.10
N ALA A 176 -8.37 -26.79 4.91
CA ALA A 176 -7.68 -25.62 5.45
C ALA A 176 -6.41 -25.97 6.28
N PRO A 177 -6.41 -27.00 7.15
CA PRO A 177 -5.19 -27.44 7.83
C PRO A 177 -4.31 -28.38 6.98
N GLY A 178 -4.66 -28.63 5.72
CA GLY A 178 -4.02 -29.61 4.85
C GLY A 178 -4.67 -31.00 4.85
N ALA A 179 -5.71 -31.22 5.67
CA ALA A 179 -6.44 -32.48 5.74
C ALA A 179 -7.22 -32.81 4.47
N SER A 180 -7.59 -34.09 4.34
CA SER A 180 -8.68 -34.53 3.47
C SER A 180 -10.00 -34.51 4.24
N GLU A 181 -11.12 -34.71 3.55
CA GLU A 181 -12.40 -34.88 4.23
C GLU A 181 -12.42 -36.17 5.07
N PRO A 182 -13.14 -36.18 6.21
CA PRO A 182 -13.30 -37.39 7.02
C PRO A 182 -13.80 -38.58 6.20
N GLY A 183 -13.15 -39.74 6.36
CA GLY A 183 -13.53 -40.97 5.65
C GLY A 183 -12.98 -41.09 4.22
N THR A 184 -12.18 -40.12 3.77
CA THR A 184 -11.49 -40.18 2.46
C THR A 184 -10.01 -40.50 2.62
N THR A 185 -9.33 -40.81 1.51
CA THR A 185 -7.90 -41.07 1.51
C THR A 185 -7.12 -39.91 2.15
N PRO A 186 -6.30 -40.18 3.19
CA PRO A 186 -5.51 -39.15 3.84
C PRO A 186 -4.56 -38.44 2.87
N ALA A 187 -4.36 -37.14 3.08
CA ALA A 187 -3.50 -36.33 2.24
C ALA A 187 -2.03 -36.76 2.35
N THR A 188 -1.31 -36.75 1.23
CA THR A 188 0.16 -36.79 1.25
C THR A 188 0.72 -35.49 1.81
N ALA A 189 1.99 -35.50 2.27
CA ALA A 189 2.66 -34.28 2.75
C ALA A 189 2.68 -33.16 1.70
N THR A 190 2.92 -33.51 0.43
CA THR A 190 2.89 -32.56 -0.69
C THR A 190 1.49 -31.96 -0.87
N GLN A 191 0.44 -32.78 -0.85
CA GLN A 191 -0.94 -32.28 -0.97
C GLN A 191 -1.34 -31.39 0.21
N ALA A 192 -0.94 -31.75 1.44
CA ALA A 192 -1.22 -30.95 2.62
C ALA A 192 -0.54 -29.57 2.55
N LEU A 193 0.74 -29.52 2.13
CA LEU A 193 1.46 -28.27 1.89
C LEU A 193 0.80 -27.42 0.81
N GLN A 194 0.38 -28.05 -0.30
CA GLN A 194 -0.35 -27.35 -1.36
C GLN A 194 -1.64 -26.74 -0.82
N ARG A 195 -2.50 -27.54 -0.16
CA ARG A 195 -3.78 -27.08 0.39
C ARG A 195 -3.63 -25.89 1.34
N ALA A 196 -2.74 -26.00 2.33
CA ALA A 196 -2.50 -24.91 3.27
C ALA A 196 -1.93 -23.66 2.57
N SER A 197 -1.04 -23.83 1.58
CA SER A 197 -0.48 -22.71 0.82
C SER A 197 -1.53 -22.04 -0.08
N TYR A 198 -2.45 -22.78 -0.68
CA TYR A 198 -3.55 -22.22 -1.47
C TYR A 198 -4.51 -21.43 -0.57
N TYR A 199 -4.99 -22.01 0.53
CA TYR A 199 -5.86 -21.31 1.50
C TYR A 199 -5.28 -20.02 2.05
N SER A 200 -3.98 -20.02 2.35
CA SER A 200 -3.34 -18.88 3.00
C SER A 200 -2.84 -17.81 2.03
N ARG A 201 -2.55 -18.15 0.75
CA ARG A 201 -1.85 -17.21 -0.14
C ARG A 201 -2.59 -15.89 -0.34
N LYS A 202 -3.91 -15.88 -0.58
CA LYS A 202 -4.67 -14.65 -0.84
C LYS A 202 -5.05 -13.90 0.43
N VAL A 203 -5.23 -14.65 1.52
CA VAL A 203 -5.43 -14.13 2.87
C VAL A 203 -4.20 -13.34 3.32
N LEU A 204 -3.00 -13.90 3.15
CA LEU A 204 -1.74 -13.23 3.44
C LEU A 204 -1.42 -12.14 2.40
N ASN A 205 -1.56 -12.44 1.10
CA ASN A 205 -1.26 -11.51 0.00
C ASN A 205 -2.25 -11.67 -1.19
N PRO A 206 -3.12 -10.68 -1.49
CA PRO A 206 -2.97 -9.26 -1.14
C PRO A 206 -3.83 -8.78 0.04
N LEU A 207 -4.60 -9.66 0.70
CA LEU A 207 -5.54 -9.22 1.74
C LEU A 207 -4.85 -8.79 3.05
N GLY A 208 -3.54 -9.01 3.20
CA GLY A 208 -2.74 -8.39 4.25
C GLY A 208 -2.95 -8.98 5.64
N ALA A 209 -3.37 -10.24 5.74
CA ALA A 209 -3.33 -10.95 7.02
C ALA A 209 -1.87 -11.11 7.46
N SER A 210 -1.62 -10.92 8.75
CA SER A 210 -0.29 -11.16 9.33
C SER A 210 -0.07 -12.62 9.74
N GLY A 211 -1.16 -13.39 9.88
CA GLY A 211 -1.11 -14.81 10.21
C GLY A 211 -2.35 -15.55 9.75
N TYR A 212 -2.15 -16.83 9.43
CA TYR A 212 -3.18 -17.80 9.11
C TYR A 212 -3.06 -18.98 10.07
N PHE A 213 -4.16 -19.36 10.70
CA PHE A 213 -4.28 -20.56 11.51
C PHE A 213 -5.42 -21.43 10.99
N ALA A 214 -5.24 -22.75 10.99
CA ALA A 214 -6.31 -23.68 10.70
C ALA A 214 -6.25 -24.88 11.64
N THR A 215 -7.38 -25.31 12.17
CA THR A 215 -7.43 -26.48 13.04
C THR A 215 -8.81 -27.14 13.12
N ASP A 216 -8.82 -28.44 13.38
CA ASP A 216 -10.03 -29.22 13.71
C ASP A 216 -10.22 -29.37 15.24
N HIS A 217 -9.49 -28.58 16.03
CA HIS A 217 -9.58 -28.53 17.48
C HIS A 217 -10.25 -27.22 17.92
N GLY A 218 -10.62 -27.14 19.21
CA GLY A 218 -11.22 -25.93 19.77
C GLY A 218 -10.30 -24.71 19.62
N VAL A 219 -10.80 -23.65 19.00
CA VAL A 219 -10.00 -22.43 18.72
C VAL A 219 -10.13 -21.33 19.79
N ALA A 220 -11.00 -21.50 20.79
CA ALA A 220 -11.17 -20.49 21.85
C ALA A 220 -9.84 -20.18 22.59
N PRO A 221 -9.00 -21.16 22.99
CA PRO A 221 -7.69 -20.89 23.59
C PRO A 221 -6.73 -20.15 22.64
N LEU A 222 -6.77 -20.48 21.34
CA LEU A 222 -5.96 -19.81 20.33
C LEU A 222 -6.33 -18.33 20.22
N VAL A 223 -7.63 -18.03 20.22
CA VAL A 223 -8.14 -16.66 20.17
C VAL A 223 -7.75 -15.89 21.43
N HIS A 224 -7.85 -16.53 22.60
CA HIS A 224 -7.38 -15.94 23.85
C HIS A 224 -5.90 -15.57 23.78
N ASP A 225 -5.05 -16.49 23.35
CA ASP A 225 -3.61 -16.25 23.25
C ASP A 225 -3.27 -15.18 22.21
N LEU A 226 -3.98 -15.15 21.07
CA LEU A 226 -3.84 -14.07 20.10
C LEU A 226 -4.18 -12.71 20.75
N LEU A 227 -5.30 -12.61 21.47
CA LEU A 227 -5.75 -11.36 22.08
C LEU A 227 -4.88 -10.90 23.26
N THR A 228 -4.39 -11.83 24.07
CA THR A 228 -3.75 -11.51 25.36
C THR A 228 -2.22 -11.61 25.34
N LYS A 229 -1.63 -12.38 24.42
CA LYS A 229 -0.18 -12.58 24.30
C LYS A 229 0.39 -11.86 23.08
N SER A 230 0.08 -10.57 22.91
CA SER A 230 0.53 -9.75 21.77
C SER A 230 2.06 -9.66 21.59
N GLY A 231 2.84 -9.95 22.63
CA GLY A 231 4.31 -10.06 22.56
C GLY A 231 4.85 -11.43 22.12
N SER A 232 3.98 -12.45 22.02
CA SER A 232 4.38 -13.79 21.56
C SER A 232 4.36 -13.86 20.03
N THR A 233 5.38 -14.52 19.47
CA THR A 233 5.44 -14.75 18.03
C THR A 233 4.40 -15.78 17.62
N TYR A 234 3.96 -15.73 16.36
CA TYR A 234 3.04 -16.72 15.82
C TYR A 234 3.59 -18.14 15.88
N GLY A 235 4.90 -18.32 15.75
CA GLY A 235 5.55 -19.61 15.93
C GLY A 235 5.38 -20.15 17.36
N ALA A 236 5.49 -19.28 18.38
CA ALA A 236 5.29 -19.65 19.77
C ALA A 236 3.80 -19.93 20.08
N ILE A 237 2.89 -19.07 19.61
CA ILE A 237 1.44 -19.27 19.75
C ILE A 237 1.03 -20.59 19.07
N TYR A 238 1.50 -20.83 17.86
CA TYR A 238 1.26 -22.09 17.15
C TYR A 238 1.73 -23.29 17.97
N ALA A 239 3.00 -23.28 18.42
CA ALA A 239 3.57 -24.40 19.17
C ALA A 239 2.81 -24.70 20.47
N ALA A 240 2.33 -23.67 21.17
CA ALA A 240 1.55 -23.82 22.40
C ALA A 240 0.19 -24.53 22.20
N HIS A 241 -0.34 -24.49 20.97
CA HIS A 241 -1.64 -25.07 20.63
C HIS A 241 -1.55 -26.37 19.86
N VAL A 242 -0.34 -26.82 19.51
CA VAL A 242 -0.14 -28.15 18.93
C VAL A 242 -0.39 -29.20 20.03
N PRO A 243 -1.42 -30.07 19.90
CA PRO A 243 -1.72 -31.06 20.93
C PRO A 243 -0.60 -32.10 21.09
N SER A 244 -0.53 -32.73 22.26
CA SER A 244 0.33 -33.91 22.46
C SER A 244 0.01 -35.00 21.44
N GLY A 245 1.05 -35.64 20.87
CA GLY A 245 0.88 -36.65 19.83
C GLY A 245 0.66 -36.09 18.42
N VAL A 246 0.95 -34.81 18.19
CA VAL A 246 0.99 -34.20 16.85
C VAL A 246 2.43 -33.92 16.45
N THR A 247 2.85 -34.44 15.29
CA THR A 247 4.14 -34.15 14.68
C THR A 247 4.00 -32.95 13.75
N VAL A 248 4.90 -31.98 13.89
CA VAL A 248 4.91 -30.76 13.07
C VAL A 248 5.99 -30.84 12.01
N THR A 249 5.62 -30.53 10.77
CA THR A 249 6.57 -30.23 9.70
C THR A 249 6.62 -28.73 9.46
N ASP A 250 7.79 -28.19 9.11
CA ASP A 250 8.00 -26.78 8.82
C ASP A 250 8.52 -26.63 7.39
N ASN A 251 7.70 -26.03 6.52
CA ASN A 251 7.93 -25.94 5.08
C ASN A 251 7.97 -24.48 4.63
N ALA A 252 8.64 -24.20 3.52
CA ALA A 252 8.52 -22.89 2.88
C ALA A 252 7.11 -22.72 2.27
N HIS A 253 6.55 -21.51 2.35
CA HIS A 253 5.29 -21.21 1.70
C HIS A 253 5.45 -21.23 0.17
N LEU A 254 4.58 -21.94 -0.54
CA LEU A 254 4.76 -22.19 -1.98
C LEU A 254 4.64 -20.95 -2.87
N PHE A 255 3.97 -19.90 -2.39
CA PHE A 255 3.64 -18.70 -3.18
C PHE A 255 4.18 -17.38 -2.62
N ILE A 256 4.74 -17.38 -1.41
CA ILE A 256 5.12 -16.15 -0.70
C ILE A 256 6.53 -16.38 -0.17
N SER A 257 7.49 -15.63 -0.74
CA SER A 257 8.89 -15.75 -0.34
C SER A 257 9.08 -15.26 1.10
N GLY A 258 9.82 -16.01 1.90
CA GLY A 258 10.09 -15.71 3.32
C GLY A 258 9.08 -16.31 4.29
N ASP A 259 7.84 -16.56 3.86
CA ASP A 259 6.81 -17.16 4.71
C ASP A 259 6.98 -18.67 4.87
N ARG A 260 6.43 -19.19 5.97
CA ARG A 260 6.46 -20.61 6.34
C ARG A 260 5.07 -21.20 6.36
N VAL A 261 4.99 -22.51 6.16
CA VAL A 261 3.79 -23.34 6.37
C VAL A 261 4.15 -24.44 7.35
N LYS A 262 3.64 -24.36 8.56
CA LYS A 262 3.77 -25.38 9.59
C LYS A 262 2.54 -26.27 9.57
N LEU A 263 2.72 -27.59 9.48
CA LEU A 263 1.64 -28.56 9.39
C LEU A 263 1.76 -29.59 10.51
N GLY A 264 0.72 -29.69 11.33
CA GLY A 264 0.57 -30.66 12.40
C GLY A 264 -0.24 -31.87 11.95
N ARG A 265 0.40 -33.05 11.98
CA ARG A 265 -0.22 -34.35 11.68
C ARG A 265 -0.29 -35.20 12.94
N ARG A 266 -1.45 -35.80 13.24
CA ARG A 266 -1.56 -36.71 14.39
C ARG A 266 -0.69 -37.94 14.15
N THR A 267 -0.09 -38.48 15.21
CA THR A 267 0.70 -39.72 15.14
C THR A 267 -0.18 -40.96 14.98
N THR A 268 -1.38 -40.91 15.56
CA THR A 268 -2.35 -42.02 15.57
C THR A 268 -3.29 -42.04 14.39
N ASP A 269 -3.35 -40.94 13.63
CA ASP A 269 -4.26 -40.78 12.50
C ASP A 269 -3.58 -39.96 11.40
N PRO A 270 -3.51 -40.44 10.14
CA PRO A 270 -2.82 -39.75 9.07
C PRO A 270 -3.33 -38.34 8.70
N TYR A 271 -4.42 -37.81 9.29
CA TYR A 271 -4.92 -36.46 8.98
C TYR A 271 -4.09 -35.32 9.59
N TYR A 272 -4.00 -34.23 8.81
CA TYR A 272 -3.43 -32.95 9.23
C TYR A 272 -4.50 -32.10 9.91
N THR A 273 -4.31 -31.78 11.19
CA THR A 273 -5.38 -31.18 12.03
C THR A 273 -5.01 -29.84 12.62
N TYR A 274 -3.81 -29.35 12.29
CA TYR A 274 -3.29 -28.07 12.72
C TYR A 274 -2.40 -27.48 11.62
N ALA A 275 -2.56 -26.21 11.30
CA ALA A 275 -1.67 -25.52 10.39
C ALA A 275 -1.48 -24.05 10.77
N PHE A 276 -0.28 -23.55 10.49
CA PHE A 276 0.03 -22.13 10.47
C PHE A 276 0.66 -21.76 9.13
N ALA A 277 0.31 -20.59 8.61
CA ALA A 277 1.01 -20.00 7.48
C ALA A 277 1.27 -18.50 7.72
N GLY A 278 2.46 -18.04 7.31
CA GLY A 278 2.94 -16.67 7.48
C GLY A 278 4.37 -16.62 8.03
N ASN A 279 4.79 -15.45 8.53
CA ASN A 279 6.07 -15.30 9.20
C ASN A 279 5.99 -15.77 10.67
N PRO A 280 6.63 -16.88 11.06
CA PRO A 280 6.53 -17.39 12.42
C PRO A 280 7.22 -16.50 13.47
N ALA A 281 8.08 -15.57 13.07
CA ALA A 281 8.73 -14.61 13.96
C ALA A 281 7.88 -13.34 14.19
N GLN A 282 6.83 -13.14 13.40
CA GLN A 282 5.93 -12.00 13.57
C GLN A 282 5.02 -12.21 14.79
N THR A 283 4.62 -11.13 15.44
CA THR A 283 3.65 -11.12 16.55
C THR A 283 2.29 -10.60 16.08
N PHE A 284 1.22 -10.92 16.81
CA PHE A 284 -0.08 -10.33 16.51
C PHE A 284 -0.18 -8.91 17.03
N GLY A 285 -0.15 -7.95 16.11
CA GLY A 285 -0.19 -6.54 16.43
C GLY A 285 -1.57 -6.00 16.86
N LEU A 286 -2.65 -6.78 16.97
CA LEU A 286 -4.00 -6.26 17.33
C LEU A 286 -4.44 -5.00 16.54
N GLY A 287 -3.98 -4.84 15.31
CA GLY A 287 -4.23 -3.64 14.50
C GLY A 287 -3.31 -2.44 14.80
N VAL A 288 -2.34 -2.55 15.70
CA VAL A 288 -1.09 -1.80 15.61
C VAL A 288 -0.19 -2.52 14.59
N SER A 289 0.15 -1.82 13.53
CA SER A 289 1.05 -2.29 12.48
C SER A 289 2.41 -2.64 13.08
N SER A 290 2.69 -3.93 13.28
CA SER A 290 4.05 -4.45 13.37
C SER A 290 4.63 -4.78 11.98
N GLY A 291 4.07 -4.17 10.92
CA GLY A 291 4.90 -3.90 9.75
C GLY A 291 6.09 -3.10 10.27
N ASN A 292 7.29 -3.43 9.83
CA ASN A 292 8.47 -2.64 10.17
C ASN A 292 8.07 -1.15 10.15
N GLU A 293 8.07 -0.48 11.31
CA GLU A 293 7.65 0.92 11.48
C GLU A 293 8.66 1.88 10.84
N THR A 294 9.40 1.41 9.85
CA THR A 294 10.25 2.24 9.04
C THR A 294 9.47 2.56 7.78
N PRO A 295 8.70 3.67 7.73
CA PRO A 295 8.19 4.17 6.48
C PRO A 295 9.30 4.29 5.45
N PRO A 296 8.95 4.22 4.16
CA PRO A 296 9.90 4.55 3.12
C PRO A 296 10.43 5.97 3.36
N ALA A 297 11.74 6.13 3.31
CA ALA A 297 12.44 7.40 3.48
C ALA A 297 13.16 7.78 2.19
N VAL A 298 13.39 9.08 1.99
CA VAL A 298 14.26 9.56 0.90
C VAL A 298 15.71 9.45 1.34
N VAL A 299 16.43 8.46 0.80
CA VAL A 299 17.86 8.21 1.10
C VAL A 299 18.74 9.22 0.36
N SER A 300 18.43 9.52 -0.89
CA SER A 300 19.14 10.54 -1.65
C SER A 300 18.22 11.20 -2.67
N ARG A 301 18.55 12.44 -3.03
CA ARG A 301 17.83 13.19 -4.05
C ARG A 301 18.76 14.13 -4.80
N SER A 302 18.48 14.35 -6.07
CA SER A 302 19.11 15.37 -6.90
C SER A 302 18.03 16.07 -7.72
N PRO A 303 18.01 17.41 -7.83
CA PRO A 303 18.90 18.35 -7.14
C PRO A 303 18.74 18.34 -5.61
N LEU A 304 19.81 18.73 -4.91
CA LEU A 304 19.79 18.88 -3.44
C LEU A 304 18.88 20.04 -2.99
N PRO A 305 18.33 20.01 -1.76
CA PRO A 305 17.59 21.13 -1.20
C PRO A 305 18.38 22.45 -1.24
N GLY A 306 17.74 23.50 -1.74
CA GLY A 306 18.33 24.83 -1.84
C GLY A 306 19.42 24.97 -2.89
N SER A 307 19.73 23.92 -3.67
CA SER A 307 20.81 23.99 -4.65
C SER A 307 20.51 25.03 -5.72
N THR A 308 21.54 25.77 -6.11
CA THR A 308 21.48 26.78 -7.18
C THR A 308 22.26 26.29 -8.40
N GLY A 309 22.15 27.00 -9.53
CA GLY A 309 22.96 26.70 -10.71
C GLY A 309 22.57 25.40 -11.44
N GLN A 310 21.38 24.85 -11.17
CA GLN A 310 20.93 23.61 -11.81
C GLN A 310 20.68 23.82 -13.30
N THR A 311 20.96 22.82 -14.14
CA THR A 311 20.54 22.87 -15.55
C THR A 311 19.03 23.11 -15.66
N MET A 312 18.62 23.78 -16.73
CA MET A 312 17.24 24.05 -17.10
C MET A 312 16.53 22.80 -17.63
N THR A 313 17.22 21.68 -17.87
CA THR A 313 16.62 20.36 -18.15
C THR A 313 17.04 19.33 -17.10
N PRO A 314 16.78 19.57 -15.81
CA PRO A 314 17.25 18.66 -14.77
C PRO A 314 16.46 17.35 -14.84
N ALA A 315 17.14 16.23 -14.61
CA ALA A 315 16.50 15.01 -14.17
C ALA A 315 16.42 15.06 -12.64
N VAL A 316 15.21 15.14 -12.10
CA VAL A 316 15.04 15.07 -10.65
C VAL A 316 15.03 13.60 -10.24
N THR A 317 16.03 13.16 -9.50
CA THR A 317 16.16 11.79 -9.01
C THR A 317 15.87 11.71 -7.52
N VAL A 318 15.15 10.68 -7.10
CA VAL A 318 14.87 10.37 -5.69
C VAL A 318 15.10 8.89 -5.49
N ARG A 319 15.98 8.52 -4.56
CA ARG A 319 16.18 7.14 -4.13
C ARG A 319 15.51 6.92 -2.77
N PHE A 320 14.69 5.88 -2.68
CA PHE A 320 14.01 5.49 -1.45
C PHE A 320 14.83 4.47 -0.64
N SER A 321 14.53 4.34 0.65
CA SER A 321 15.13 3.34 1.55
C SER A 321 14.74 1.91 1.21
N GLU A 322 13.58 1.75 0.58
CA GLU A 322 12.98 0.46 0.27
C GLU A 322 12.07 0.57 -0.96
N SER A 323 11.50 -0.57 -1.36
CA SER A 323 10.60 -0.63 -2.51
C SER A 323 9.26 0.04 -2.20
N VAL A 324 8.84 0.94 -3.07
CA VAL A 324 7.59 1.69 -2.95
C VAL A 324 6.65 1.48 -4.14
N THR A 325 5.37 1.73 -3.89
CA THR A 325 4.28 1.80 -4.87
C THR A 325 3.68 3.21 -4.86
N GLY A 326 2.88 3.55 -5.88
CA GLY A 326 2.20 4.85 -5.96
C GLY A 326 3.06 6.02 -6.45
N VAL A 327 4.27 5.76 -6.96
CA VAL A 327 5.12 6.79 -7.57
C VAL A 327 4.58 7.17 -8.96
N GLY A 328 4.23 8.43 -9.16
CA GLY A 328 3.71 8.94 -10.43
C GLY A 328 3.61 10.45 -10.47
N THR A 329 3.05 11.00 -11.55
CA THR A 329 2.97 12.46 -11.79
C THR A 329 2.09 13.22 -10.78
N ASN A 330 1.20 12.53 -10.08
CA ASN A 330 0.35 13.11 -9.03
C ASN A 330 1.00 13.07 -7.63
N THR A 331 2.02 12.23 -7.44
CA THR A 331 2.63 11.97 -6.13
C THR A 331 4.07 12.45 -6.03
N MET A 332 4.73 12.65 -7.17
CA MET A 332 6.02 13.33 -7.32
C MET A 332 5.82 14.53 -8.26
N VAL A 333 5.70 15.72 -7.69
CA VAL A 333 5.21 16.92 -8.39
C VAL A 333 6.28 18.02 -8.38
N LEU A 334 6.57 18.59 -9.55
CA LEU A 334 7.38 19.79 -9.71
C LEU A 334 6.48 21.01 -9.87
N ARG A 335 6.77 22.10 -9.16
CA ARG A 335 6.02 23.36 -9.23
C ARG A 335 6.92 24.58 -9.43
N LYS A 336 6.36 25.59 -10.09
CA LYS A 336 6.86 26.97 -10.12
C LYS A 336 5.86 27.85 -9.39
N GLY A 337 6.14 28.25 -8.15
CA GLY A 337 5.14 28.85 -7.29
C GLY A 337 3.95 27.91 -7.10
N SER A 338 2.73 28.38 -7.37
CA SER A 338 1.52 27.55 -7.31
C SER A 338 1.26 26.71 -8.57
N THR A 339 1.98 26.92 -9.67
CA THR A 339 1.71 26.24 -10.95
C THR A 339 2.46 24.92 -11.04
N ILE A 340 1.75 23.84 -11.40
CA ILE A 340 2.35 22.53 -11.69
C ILE A 340 3.13 22.61 -13.01
N VAL A 341 4.37 22.10 -13.00
CA VAL A 341 5.19 21.94 -14.20
C VAL A 341 4.96 20.53 -14.75
N PRO A 342 4.44 20.37 -15.98
CA PRO A 342 4.24 19.05 -16.56
C PRO A 342 5.57 18.29 -16.70
N ALA A 343 5.55 17.02 -16.31
CA ALA A 343 6.72 16.15 -16.29
C ALA A 343 6.32 14.69 -16.50
N THR A 344 7.27 13.86 -16.94
CA THR A 344 7.15 12.39 -16.87
C THR A 344 7.80 11.89 -15.59
N VAL A 345 7.28 10.79 -15.04
CA VAL A 345 7.80 10.14 -13.84
C VAL A 345 7.98 8.66 -14.12
N THR A 346 9.15 8.12 -13.81
CA THR A 346 9.45 6.68 -13.87
C THR A 346 9.98 6.22 -12.52
N TYR A 347 9.73 4.95 -12.17
CA TYR A 347 10.27 4.32 -10.97
C TYR A 347 10.86 2.96 -11.33
N THR A 348 12.09 2.70 -10.87
CA THR A 348 12.79 1.45 -11.09
C THR A 348 12.97 0.73 -9.76
N GLY A 349 12.19 -0.34 -9.55
CA GLY A 349 12.16 -1.08 -8.28
C GLY A 349 13.48 -1.78 -7.93
N SER A 350 14.33 -2.13 -8.89
CA SER A 350 15.64 -2.75 -8.62
C SER A 350 16.67 -1.76 -8.06
N THR A 351 16.54 -0.47 -8.36
CA THR A 351 17.43 0.60 -7.88
C THR A 351 16.75 1.52 -6.86
N LEU A 352 15.48 1.26 -6.53
CA LEU A 352 14.66 2.06 -5.63
C LEU A 352 14.61 3.54 -6.02
N THR A 353 14.75 3.83 -7.32
CA THR A 353 14.97 5.19 -7.81
C THR A 353 13.80 5.65 -8.68
N ALA A 354 13.22 6.78 -8.30
CA ALA A 354 12.30 7.55 -9.12
C ALA A 354 13.03 8.66 -9.88
N VAL A 355 12.60 8.90 -11.11
CA VAL A 355 13.12 9.97 -11.96
C VAL A 355 11.96 10.78 -12.51
N LEU A 356 11.95 12.09 -12.25
CA LEU A 356 11.05 13.05 -12.85
C LEU A 356 11.80 13.88 -13.91
N ARG A 357 11.22 14.01 -15.10
CA ARG A 357 11.75 14.81 -16.20
C ARG A 357 10.71 15.83 -16.69
N PRO A 358 10.98 17.14 -16.56
CA PRO A 358 10.11 18.16 -17.13
C PRO A 358 9.94 17.95 -18.64
N VAL A 359 8.71 18.08 -19.16
CA VAL A 359 8.45 17.90 -20.60
C VAL A 359 8.96 19.08 -21.45
N ARG A 360 9.25 20.22 -20.81
CA ARG A 360 9.84 21.42 -21.42
C ARG A 360 10.98 21.92 -20.54
N PRO A 361 12.02 22.57 -21.12
CA PRO A 361 13.05 23.24 -20.34
C PRO A 361 12.47 24.24 -19.34
N LEU A 362 12.98 24.20 -18.11
CA LEU A 362 12.64 25.09 -17.01
C LEU A 362 13.14 26.51 -17.29
N ALA A 363 12.50 27.53 -16.72
CA ALA A 363 12.93 28.92 -16.90
C ALA A 363 14.31 29.18 -16.25
N PRO A 364 15.13 30.07 -16.80
CA PRO A 364 16.41 30.46 -16.22
C PRO A 364 16.24 31.20 -14.88
N ALA A 365 17.24 31.13 -14.01
CA ALA A 365 17.29 31.82 -12.71
C ALA A 365 15.98 31.71 -11.90
N THR A 366 15.32 30.55 -11.96
CA THR A 366 13.98 30.35 -11.40
C THR A 366 14.04 29.25 -10.35
N THR A 367 13.44 29.51 -9.20
CA THR A 367 13.26 28.52 -8.13
C THR A 367 12.05 27.65 -8.42
N TYR A 368 12.25 26.34 -8.33
CA TYR A 368 11.22 25.31 -8.44
C TYR A 368 11.13 24.53 -7.15
N SER A 369 9.93 24.09 -6.78
CA SER A 369 9.68 23.26 -5.61
C SER A 369 9.22 21.86 -6.03
N MET A 370 9.85 20.85 -5.45
CA MET A 370 9.44 19.45 -5.52
C MET A 370 8.56 19.10 -4.32
N ALA A 371 7.58 18.22 -4.54
CA ALA A 371 6.79 17.61 -3.49
C ALA A 371 6.63 16.11 -3.74
N LEU A 372 6.83 15.32 -2.68
CA LEU A 372 6.50 13.90 -2.61
C LEU A 372 5.36 13.71 -1.60
N SER A 373 4.30 13.05 -2.03
CA SER A 373 3.10 12.84 -1.22
C SER A 373 3.15 11.52 -0.44
N GLY A 374 2.37 11.44 0.66
CA GLY A 374 2.18 10.19 1.42
C GLY A 374 1.35 9.12 0.72
N SER A 375 0.87 9.37 -0.50
CA SER A 375 0.30 8.32 -1.36
C SER A 375 1.37 7.36 -1.91
N ILE A 376 2.65 7.71 -1.79
CA ILE A 376 3.77 6.79 -2.01
C ILE A 376 3.88 5.92 -0.76
N ARG A 377 3.82 4.59 -0.94
CA ARG A 377 3.76 3.62 0.17
C ARG A 377 4.69 2.45 -0.06
N ASP A 378 5.20 1.85 0.99
CA ASP A 378 5.87 0.56 0.90
C ASP A 378 4.89 -0.62 0.70
N ALA A 379 5.41 -1.84 0.65
CA ALA A 379 4.61 -3.06 0.54
C ALA A 379 3.77 -3.37 1.80
N SER A 380 4.17 -2.82 2.94
CA SER A 380 3.48 -2.96 4.24
C SER A 380 2.37 -1.90 4.43
N GLY A 381 2.25 -0.95 3.49
CA GLY A 381 1.27 0.12 3.49
C GLY A 381 1.72 1.41 4.21
N ASN A 382 2.94 1.48 4.74
CA ASN A 382 3.45 2.69 5.41
C ASN A 382 3.62 3.82 4.39
N SER A 383 3.13 5.01 4.74
CA SER A 383 3.24 6.20 3.89
C SER A 383 4.60 6.87 4.00
N LEU A 384 5.16 7.26 2.86
CA LEU A 384 6.26 8.22 2.81
C LEU A 384 5.84 9.52 3.53
N ALA A 385 6.69 10.02 4.42
CA ALA A 385 6.49 11.33 5.02
C ALA A 385 6.45 12.42 3.94
N TRP A 386 5.49 13.34 4.01
CA TRP A 386 5.37 14.41 3.03
C TRP A 386 6.69 15.18 2.95
N THR A 387 7.33 15.14 1.78
CA THR A 387 8.67 15.66 1.60
C THR A 387 8.65 16.76 0.55
N THR A 388 9.21 17.92 0.88
CA THR A 388 9.35 19.03 -0.08
C THR A 388 10.74 19.64 -0.01
N TRP A 389 11.21 20.12 -1.15
CA TRP A 389 12.43 20.92 -1.24
C TRP A 389 12.38 21.79 -2.49
N SER A 390 13.25 22.78 -2.56
CA SER A 390 13.41 23.62 -3.74
C SER A 390 14.81 23.53 -4.32
N PHE A 391 14.94 23.89 -5.60
CA PHE A 391 16.20 24.15 -6.27
C PHE A 391 16.04 25.30 -7.25
N THR A 392 17.15 25.91 -7.65
CA THR A 392 17.16 27.07 -8.55
C THR A 392 17.99 26.77 -9.78
N THR A 393 17.40 26.99 -10.95
CA THR A 393 18.10 26.83 -12.24
C THR A 393 19.21 27.88 -12.39
N THR A 394 20.22 27.55 -13.19
CA THR A 394 21.27 28.48 -13.59
C THR A 394 20.66 29.69 -14.27
N ARG A 395 21.34 30.83 -14.13
CA ARG A 395 21.01 32.04 -14.89
C ARG A 395 21.28 31.85 -16.38
N THR A 396 22.32 31.11 -16.74
CA THR A 396 22.77 30.94 -18.12
C THR A 396 23.19 29.51 -18.39
N GLU A 397 22.71 28.96 -19.50
CA GLU A 397 23.23 27.74 -20.11
C GLU A 397 23.91 28.09 -21.43
N THR A 398 25.10 27.55 -21.65
CA THR A 398 25.86 27.71 -22.90
C THR A 398 25.81 26.42 -23.72
N TYR A 399 25.83 26.58 -25.04
CA TYR A 399 25.77 25.49 -26.01
C TYR A 399 27.04 25.52 -26.85
N SER A 400 27.80 24.42 -26.80
CA SER A 400 29.00 24.20 -27.62
C SER A 400 29.00 22.76 -28.12
N PRO A 401 28.79 22.51 -29.43
CA PRO A 401 28.51 23.50 -30.50
C PRO A 401 27.16 24.21 -30.31
N THR A 402 26.91 25.27 -31.09
CA THR A 402 25.64 26.01 -31.05
C THR A 402 24.45 25.12 -31.38
N ARG A 403 23.32 25.35 -30.70
CA ARG A 403 22.04 24.68 -30.97
C ARG A 403 21.21 25.45 -31.98
N SER A 404 20.16 24.84 -32.52
CA SER A 404 19.28 25.48 -33.51
C SER A 404 18.00 25.99 -32.85
N LEU A 405 17.65 27.25 -33.09
CA LEU A 405 16.32 27.78 -32.81
C LEU A 405 15.49 27.73 -34.08
N SER A 406 14.38 27.03 -34.05
CA SER A 406 13.37 27.06 -35.10
C SER A 406 12.33 28.13 -34.78
N PHE A 407 11.96 28.90 -35.80
CA PHE A 407 10.96 29.95 -35.75
C PHE A 407 9.83 29.58 -36.71
N ALA A 408 8.58 29.74 -36.29
CA ALA A 408 7.44 29.75 -37.21
C ALA A 408 7.45 31.01 -38.09
N ALA A 409 6.70 31.02 -39.20
CA ALA A 409 6.46 32.26 -39.95
C ALA A 409 5.86 33.34 -39.04
N GLY A 410 6.25 34.59 -39.22
CA GLY A 410 5.79 35.71 -38.41
C GLY A 410 6.86 36.75 -38.10
N THR A 411 6.46 37.80 -37.39
CA THR A 411 7.34 38.89 -37.00
C THR A 411 7.94 38.65 -35.63
N TYR A 412 9.26 38.73 -35.54
CA TYR A 412 9.99 38.62 -34.27
C TYR A 412 10.89 39.82 -34.08
N THR A 413 11.07 40.22 -32.82
CA THR A 413 11.97 41.31 -32.44
C THR A 413 13.12 40.75 -31.62
N GLY A 414 14.34 40.93 -32.12
CA GLY A 414 15.57 40.70 -31.36
C GLY A 414 15.95 41.94 -30.57
N TYR A 415 16.60 41.74 -29.42
CA TYR A 415 16.98 42.82 -28.50
C TYR A 415 18.47 42.76 -28.16
N ARG A 416 19.14 43.91 -28.10
CA ARG A 416 20.43 44.04 -27.41
C ARG A 416 20.21 44.70 -26.07
N PHE A 417 20.91 44.21 -25.06
CA PHE A 417 20.78 44.69 -23.68
C PHE A 417 22.13 45.20 -23.16
N SER A 418 22.08 46.21 -22.31
CA SER A 418 23.23 46.60 -21.47
C SER A 418 23.52 45.53 -20.42
N SER A 419 24.64 45.67 -19.70
CA SER A 419 24.96 44.83 -18.54
C SER A 419 23.90 44.90 -17.44
N THR A 420 23.23 46.05 -17.31
CA THR A 420 22.11 46.28 -16.37
C THR A 420 20.75 45.82 -16.92
N GLY A 421 20.69 45.35 -18.17
CA GLY A 421 19.46 44.85 -18.78
C GLY A 421 18.58 45.89 -19.47
N THR A 422 19.08 47.12 -19.63
CA THR A 422 18.40 48.16 -20.40
C THR A 422 18.46 47.83 -21.88
N VAL A 423 17.35 48.01 -22.60
CA VAL A 423 17.31 47.76 -24.06
C VAL A 423 18.16 48.82 -24.76
N LEU A 424 19.22 48.38 -25.44
CA LEU A 424 20.10 49.23 -26.24
C LEU A 424 19.63 49.35 -27.69
N SER A 425 19.15 48.25 -28.27
CA SER A 425 18.60 48.24 -29.62
C SER A 425 17.55 47.15 -29.80
N ARG A 426 16.67 47.34 -30.80
CA ARG A 426 15.65 46.39 -31.22
C ARG A 426 15.78 46.15 -32.71
N HIS A 427 15.58 44.92 -33.16
CA HIS A 427 15.58 44.57 -34.57
C HIS A 427 14.41 43.65 -34.88
N SER A 428 13.38 44.21 -35.54
CA SER A 428 12.18 43.49 -35.94
C SER A 428 12.32 42.99 -37.38
N TYR A 429 12.02 41.71 -37.60
CA TYR A 429 12.04 41.09 -38.93
C TYR A 429 10.89 40.09 -39.09
N THR A 430 10.30 40.04 -40.27
CA THR A 430 9.19 39.12 -40.60
C THR A 430 9.69 37.95 -41.43
N LEU A 431 9.55 36.75 -40.90
CA LEU A 431 9.81 35.50 -41.62
C LEU A 431 8.56 35.12 -42.41
N ALA A 432 8.67 35.11 -43.74
CA ALA A 432 7.57 34.68 -44.63
C ALA A 432 7.24 33.17 -44.52
N ARG A 433 8.17 32.37 -44.02
CA ARG A 433 8.03 30.93 -43.78
C ARG A 433 8.83 30.53 -42.53
N SER A 434 8.61 29.34 -42.01
CA SER A 434 9.43 28.83 -40.91
C SER A 434 10.92 28.82 -41.29
N SER A 435 11.77 29.20 -40.34
CA SER A 435 13.22 29.28 -40.54
C SER A 435 13.95 28.96 -39.24
N SER A 436 15.29 28.92 -39.26
CA SER A 436 16.08 28.65 -38.07
C SER A 436 17.31 29.55 -37.97
N ALA A 437 17.82 29.71 -36.75
CA ALA A 437 19.06 30.42 -36.47
C ALA A 437 19.84 29.74 -35.34
N PRO A 438 21.18 29.74 -35.38
CA PRO A 438 21.98 29.15 -34.33
C PRO A 438 21.96 30.00 -33.05
N THR A 439 21.97 29.34 -31.90
CA THR A 439 22.06 29.95 -30.56
C THR A 439 23.21 29.33 -29.76
N SER A 440 24.00 30.19 -29.11
CA SER A 440 25.09 29.74 -28.24
C SER A 440 24.74 29.71 -26.77
N LYS A 441 23.61 30.29 -26.36
CA LYS A 441 23.18 30.29 -24.96
C LYS A 441 21.72 30.63 -24.77
N ARG A 442 21.20 30.17 -23.64
CA ARG A 442 19.90 30.54 -23.07
C ARG A 442 20.13 31.17 -21.70
N SER A 443 19.51 32.32 -21.42
CA SER A 443 19.77 33.06 -20.17
C SER A 443 18.58 33.86 -19.68
N ALA A 444 18.56 34.16 -18.37
CA ALA A 444 17.79 35.27 -17.83
C ALA A 444 18.58 36.56 -18.05
N VAL A 445 17.95 37.53 -18.70
CA VAL A 445 18.50 38.89 -18.85
C VAL A 445 18.07 39.72 -17.65
N THR A 446 19.02 40.45 -17.05
CA THR A 446 18.74 41.31 -15.88
C THR A 446 17.62 42.30 -16.20
N GLY A 447 16.70 42.52 -15.26
CA GLY A 447 15.58 43.47 -15.45
C GLY A 447 14.54 43.05 -16.50
N GLN A 448 14.70 41.89 -17.17
CA GLN A 448 13.76 41.37 -18.16
C GLN A 448 13.08 40.10 -17.65
N THR A 449 11.82 39.90 -18.05
CA THR A 449 11.05 38.71 -17.67
C THR A 449 11.26 37.57 -18.67
N GLY A 450 11.23 36.34 -18.16
CA GLY A 450 11.34 35.13 -18.98
C GLY A 450 12.77 34.78 -19.38
N GLY A 451 12.90 33.73 -20.20
CA GLY A 451 14.18 33.31 -20.76
C GLY A 451 14.42 33.87 -22.16
N TRP A 452 15.69 33.97 -22.51
CA TRP A 452 16.17 34.61 -23.72
C TRP A 452 17.26 33.77 -24.38
N TYR A 453 17.24 33.69 -25.70
CA TYR A 453 18.26 33.00 -26.50
C TYR A 453 19.17 33.98 -27.20
N TYR A 454 20.48 33.75 -27.16
CA TYR A 454 21.45 34.58 -27.88
C TYR A 454 21.76 34.00 -29.25
N VAL A 455 21.32 34.69 -30.30
CA VAL A 455 21.49 34.24 -31.68
C VAL A 455 22.87 34.62 -32.21
N THR A 456 23.58 33.67 -32.83
CA THR A 456 24.96 33.87 -33.30
C THR A 456 25.09 34.10 -34.80
N SER A 457 24.05 33.86 -35.60
CA SER A 457 24.06 34.06 -37.06
C SER A 457 22.66 34.36 -37.61
N GLY A 458 22.58 34.85 -38.85
CA GLY A 458 21.34 35.24 -39.53
C GLY A 458 20.89 36.66 -39.20
N VAL A 459 19.63 36.98 -39.50
CA VAL A 459 19.07 38.34 -39.37
C VAL A 459 19.08 38.88 -37.93
N TRP A 460 19.17 38.00 -36.92
CA TRP A 460 19.28 38.37 -35.50
C TRP A 460 20.66 38.09 -34.91
N ALA A 461 21.72 38.01 -35.71
CA ALA A 461 23.08 37.81 -35.20
C ALA A 461 23.47 38.88 -34.15
N GLY A 462 23.84 38.42 -32.96
CA GLY A 462 24.18 39.29 -31.82
C GLY A 462 22.96 39.92 -31.12
N TYR A 463 21.75 39.42 -31.38
CA TYR A 463 20.54 39.80 -30.66
C TYR A 463 20.03 38.66 -29.77
N TRP A 464 19.38 39.04 -28.68
CA TRP A 464 18.64 38.16 -27.81
C TRP A 464 17.18 38.03 -28.28
N MET A 465 16.70 36.81 -28.40
CA MET A 465 15.32 36.49 -28.73
C MET A 465 14.58 36.05 -27.47
N ARG A 466 13.44 36.67 -27.17
CA ARG A 466 12.60 36.26 -26.03
C ARG A 466 11.97 34.91 -26.32
N GLU A 467 11.91 34.03 -25.32
CA GLU A 467 11.15 32.79 -25.42
C GLU A 467 9.67 33.03 -25.75
N ALA A 468 9.16 32.23 -26.69
CA ALA A 468 7.78 32.23 -27.14
C ALA A 468 7.40 30.83 -27.62
N THR A 469 6.11 30.51 -27.66
CA THR A 469 5.60 29.22 -28.16
C THR A 469 5.90 28.98 -29.65
N SER A 470 6.15 30.05 -30.40
CA SER A 470 6.54 30.03 -31.82
C SER A 470 8.05 29.85 -32.06
N ILE A 471 8.85 29.77 -30.99
CA ILE A 471 10.31 29.53 -31.03
C ILE A 471 10.62 28.23 -30.30
N THR A 472 11.24 27.28 -30.99
CA THR A 472 11.60 25.97 -30.44
C THR A 472 13.11 25.76 -30.50
N LEU A 473 13.71 25.40 -29.37
CA LEU A 473 15.12 25.00 -29.30
C LEU A 473 15.27 23.51 -29.63
N HIS A 474 16.17 23.20 -30.56
CA HIS A 474 16.52 21.83 -30.96
C HIS A 474 17.90 21.44 -30.44
#